data_AF-A0A7W5ZPL8-F1
#
_entry.id   AF-A0A7W5ZPL8-F1
#
_cell.length_a   1.000
_cell.length_b   1.000
_cell.length_c   1.000
_cell.angle_alpha   90.00
_cell.angle_beta   90.00
_cell.angle_gamma   90.00
#
_symmetry.space_group_name_H-M   'P 1'
#
loop_
_entity.id
_entity.type
_entity.pdbx_description
1 polymer ?
#
loop_
_entity_poly.entity_id
_entity_poly.type
_entity_poly.pdbx_seq_one_letter_code
_entity_poly.pdbx_strand_id
1 'polypeptide(L)'
;MNLLCRRSPLLGFLLMIVSVTHTFSQGKVSFKVTEIICPKVCEGESRYRIVFSLIDAEINSNKGRIQNDTIVDIDPSFDYKVVVTIRPNDATELARQEVIPLPICDPILPDAPLVVSQSTCEGQPIPPLIAFPKDNETVDWYDKPTGGTLLAKGILQYIPTNSGMYYAETRRLDSGCKSLGRTPARLDIQRTMCVPITVKKVRQ
;
A
#
# COMPACT_ATOMS: atom_id res chain seq x y z
N MET A 1 6.69 20.45 13.74
CA MET A 1 5.39 19.88 14.16
C MET A 1 5.25 18.54 13.44
N ASN A 2 5.42 17.42 14.14
CA ASN A 2 5.42 16.09 13.52
C ASN A 2 3.99 15.74 13.11
N LEU A 3 3.71 15.82 11.80
CA LEU A 3 2.45 15.43 11.20
C LEU A 3 2.38 13.89 11.24
N LEU A 4 1.80 13.34 12.30
CA LEU A 4 1.56 11.91 12.44
C LEU A 4 0.38 11.52 11.55
N CYS A 5 0.64 10.69 10.54
CA CYS A 5 -0.40 10.13 9.66
C CYS A 5 -1.33 9.24 10.49
N ARG A 6 -2.61 9.61 10.63
CA ARG A 6 -3.61 8.83 11.39
C ARG A 6 -4.57 8.13 10.44
N ARG A 7 -4.80 6.83 10.68
CA ARG A 7 -5.77 6.01 9.93
C ARG A 7 -7.20 6.48 10.23
N SER A 8 -8.01 6.70 9.18
CA SER A 8 -9.45 6.93 9.31
C SER A 8 -10.21 5.61 9.09
N PRO A 9 -11.21 5.26 9.93
CA PRO A 9 -11.86 3.95 9.92
C PRO A 9 -13.14 3.85 9.07
N LEU A 10 -13.48 4.81 8.21
CA LEU A 10 -14.79 4.84 7.52
C LEU A 10 -14.69 4.46 6.03
N LEU A 11 -15.39 3.37 5.68
CA LEU A 11 -15.71 2.84 4.34
C LEU A 11 -14.53 2.45 3.41
N GLY A 12 -14.06 1.21 3.52
CA GLY A 12 -13.65 0.32 2.41
C GLY A 12 -12.50 0.74 1.46
N PHE A 13 -12.01 1.97 1.52
CA PHE A 13 -10.90 2.52 0.74
C PHE A 13 -9.98 3.24 1.72
N LEU A 14 -8.82 2.66 1.99
CA LEU A 14 -7.86 3.19 2.95
C LEU A 14 -7.15 4.43 2.35
N LEU A 15 -7.69 5.62 2.58
CA LEU A 15 -6.97 6.88 2.37
C LEU A 15 -6.11 7.19 3.62
N MET A 16 -4.83 7.51 3.40
CA MET A 16 -3.96 8.08 4.44
C MET A 16 -4.32 9.55 4.57
N ILE A 17 -5.14 9.85 5.58
CA ILE A 17 -5.68 11.18 5.87
C ILE A 17 -4.81 11.85 6.92
N VAL A 18 -4.25 13.01 6.60
CA VAL A 18 -3.65 13.88 7.61
C VAL A 18 -4.59 15.05 7.85
N SER A 19 -5.19 15.09 9.04
CA SER A 19 -5.97 16.25 9.48
C SER A 19 -5.01 17.35 9.90
N VAL A 20 -4.92 18.40 9.09
CA VAL A 20 -4.16 19.61 9.43
C VAL A 20 -5.16 20.74 9.62
N THR A 21 -5.26 21.28 10.83
CA THR A 21 -6.10 22.45 11.09
C THR A 21 -5.40 23.71 10.59
N HIS A 22 -5.39 23.91 9.28
CA HIS A 22 -5.16 25.23 8.69
C HIS A 22 -6.52 25.90 8.57
N THR A 23 -6.84 26.76 9.54
CA THR A 23 -8.06 27.57 9.52
C THR A 23 -7.65 29.03 9.44
N PHE A 24 -8.22 29.75 8.47
CA PHE A 24 -8.14 31.19 8.36
C PHE A 24 -9.56 31.77 8.40
N SER A 25 -9.76 32.81 9.21
CA SER A 25 -11.00 33.57 9.24
C SER A 25 -10.73 35.06 9.38
N GLN A 26 -11.28 35.87 8.47
CA GLN A 26 -11.33 37.32 8.56
C GLN A 26 -12.70 37.79 8.07
N GLY A 27 -13.41 38.57 8.90
CA GLY A 27 -14.78 38.97 8.58
C GLY A 27 -15.69 37.76 8.33
N LYS A 28 -16.28 37.69 7.13
CA LYS A 28 -17.11 36.56 6.68
C LYS A 28 -16.32 35.46 5.96
N VAL A 29 -15.07 35.75 5.57
CA VAL A 29 -14.24 34.79 4.85
C VAL A 29 -13.77 33.70 5.81
N SER A 30 -13.93 32.45 5.39
CA SER A 30 -13.43 31.29 6.12
C SER A 30 -12.81 30.30 5.15
N PHE A 31 -11.55 29.94 5.38
CA PHE A 31 -10.86 28.87 4.69
C PHE A 31 -10.40 27.84 5.70
N LYS A 32 -10.70 26.57 5.44
CA LYS A 32 -10.27 25.46 6.28
C LYS A 32 -9.81 24.29 5.42
N VAL A 33 -8.60 23.81 5.67
CA VAL A 33 -8.19 22.49 5.16
C VAL A 33 -8.88 21.43 6.00
N THR A 34 -9.70 20.61 5.34
CA THR A 34 -10.43 19.52 5.99
C THR A 34 -9.55 18.28 6.05
N GLU A 35 -8.87 17.99 4.94
CA GLU A 35 -8.13 16.75 4.77
C GLU A 35 -7.02 16.91 3.71
N ILE A 36 -5.86 16.32 3.99
CA ILE A 36 -4.81 16.10 2.98
C ILE A 36 -4.74 14.61 2.70
N ILE A 37 -4.91 14.25 1.43
CA ILE A 37 -4.91 12.89 0.91
C ILE A 37 -3.55 12.59 0.29
N CYS A 38 -2.83 11.66 0.90
CA CYS A 38 -1.58 11.14 0.38
C CYS A 38 -1.77 10.36 -0.95
N PRO A 39 -0.76 10.35 -1.83
CA PRO A 39 -0.74 9.44 -2.97
C PRO A 39 -0.63 7.98 -2.52
N LYS A 40 -1.33 7.09 -3.21
CA LYS A 40 -1.12 5.64 -3.07
C LYS A 40 0.10 5.17 -3.86
N VAL A 41 1.28 5.40 -3.31
CA VAL A 41 2.58 5.12 -3.97
C VAL A 41 2.69 3.67 -4.47
N CYS A 42 2.20 2.70 -3.69
CA CYS A 42 2.24 1.28 -4.04
C CYS A 42 1.24 0.87 -5.15
N GLU A 43 0.25 1.70 -5.44
CA GLU A 43 -0.70 1.51 -6.55
C GLU A 43 -0.30 2.35 -7.79
N GLY A 44 0.86 3.03 -7.75
CA GLY A 44 1.37 3.85 -8.85
C GLY A 44 0.92 5.31 -8.84
N GLU A 45 0.22 5.76 -7.80
CA GLU A 45 -0.12 7.18 -7.64
C GLU A 45 1.08 7.99 -7.12
N SER A 46 1.19 9.25 -7.56
CA SER A 46 2.26 10.18 -7.13
C SER A 46 1.75 11.57 -6.76
N ARG A 47 0.42 11.80 -6.83
CA ARG A 47 -0.20 13.11 -6.65
C ARG A 47 -1.00 13.19 -5.36
N TYR A 48 -0.84 14.31 -4.66
CA TYR A 48 -1.64 14.62 -3.48
C TYR A 48 -2.99 15.21 -3.89
N ARG A 49 -3.96 15.12 -2.98
CA ARG A 49 -5.19 15.91 -3.02
C ARG A 49 -5.38 16.65 -1.69
N ILE A 50 -5.93 17.86 -1.73
CA ILE A 50 -6.27 18.64 -0.53
C ILE A 50 -7.75 18.98 -0.60
N VAL A 51 -8.54 18.50 0.35
CA VAL A 51 -9.95 18.85 0.52
C VAL A 51 -10.05 20.03 1.47
N PHE A 52 -10.79 21.07 1.07
CA PHE A 52 -10.94 22.29 1.83
C PHE A 52 -12.41 22.74 1.88
N SER A 53 -12.75 23.60 2.83
CA SER A 53 -14.00 24.36 2.81
C SER A 53 -13.67 25.85 2.69
N LEU A 54 -14.39 26.56 1.82
CA LEU A 54 -14.21 27.98 1.56
C LEU A 54 -15.57 28.70 1.63
N ILE A 55 -15.59 29.86 2.28
CA ILE A 55 -16.78 30.70 2.43
C ILE A 55 -16.41 32.13 2.00
N ASP A 56 -17.29 32.76 1.21
CA ASP A 56 -17.24 34.17 0.80
C ASP A 56 -15.90 34.64 0.17
N ALA A 57 -15.19 33.73 -0.49
CA ALA A 57 -13.94 34.02 -1.17
C ALA A 57 -13.73 33.11 -2.39
N GLU A 58 -12.84 33.54 -3.28
CA GLU A 58 -12.23 32.73 -4.33
C GLU A 58 -10.85 32.24 -3.88
N ILE A 59 -10.42 31.09 -4.41
CA ILE A 59 -9.12 30.49 -4.11
C ILE A 59 -8.35 30.22 -5.40
N ASN A 60 -7.05 30.47 -5.35
CA ASN A 60 -6.08 30.02 -6.34
C ASN A 60 -4.99 29.20 -5.65
N SER A 61 -4.39 28.26 -6.37
CA SER A 61 -3.29 27.42 -5.86
C SER A 61 -2.07 27.54 -6.75
N ASN A 62 -0.88 27.57 -6.16
CA ASN A 62 0.38 27.52 -6.92
C ASN A 62 0.67 26.12 -7.49
N LYS A 63 0.01 25.08 -6.99
CA LYS A 63 0.21 23.68 -7.36
C LYS A 63 -1.12 22.95 -7.51
N GLY A 64 -1.14 21.98 -8.42
CA GLY A 64 -2.35 21.24 -8.73
C GLY A 64 -3.41 22.11 -9.39
N ARG A 65 -4.63 21.58 -9.47
CA ARG A 65 -5.80 22.27 -10.01
C ARG A 65 -6.92 22.26 -9.00
N ILE A 66 -7.70 23.34 -8.95
CA ILE A 66 -8.91 23.38 -8.13
C ILE A 66 -10.04 22.71 -8.91
N GLN A 67 -10.67 21.72 -8.27
CA GLN A 67 -11.87 21.05 -8.73
C GLN A 67 -12.86 21.04 -7.57
N ASN A 68 -13.85 21.93 -7.65
CA ASN A 68 -14.81 22.19 -6.57
C ASN A 68 -14.10 22.59 -5.26
N ASP A 69 -14.26 21.79 -4.22
CA ASP A 69 -13.72 21.94 -2.87
C ASP A 69 -12.38 21.21 -2.67
N THR A 70 -11.75 20.76 -3.77
CA THR A 70 -10.55 19.94 -3.72
C THR A 70 -9.47 20.48 -4.66
N ILE A 71 -8.24 20.57 -4.17
CA ILE A 71 -7.06 20.76 -5.00
C ILE A 71 -6.54 19.36 -5.39
N VAL A 72 -6.58 19.05 -6.69
CA VAL A 72 -6.18 17.76 -7.27
C VAL A 72 -4.84 17.87 -8.01
N ASP A 73 -4.24 16.73 -8.36
CA ASP A 73 -3.03 16.61 -9.19
C ASP A 73 -1.78 17.33 -8.64
N ILE A 74 -1.69 17.49 -7.32
CA ILE A 74 -0.59 18.20 -6.68
C ILE A 74 0.70 17.38 -6.80
N ASP A 75 1.67 17.91 -7.54
CA ASP A 75 3.07 17.46 -7.50
C ASP A 75 3.79 18.14 -6.32
N PRO A 76 4.28 17.40 -5.31
CA PRO A 76 5.17 18.03 -4.34
C PRO A 76 6.49 18.44 -4.98
N SER A 77 6.95 17.72 -6.02
CA SER A 77 8.30 17.82 -6.56
C SER A 77 9.32 17.84 -5.42
N PHE A 78 10.15 18.88 -5.30
CA PHE A 78 11.10 19.04 -4.18
C PHE A 78 10.60 20.01 -3.09
N ASP A 79 9.41 20.59 -3.24
CA ASP A 79 8.86 21.58 -2.30
C ASP A 79 7.55 21.07 -1.70
N TYR A 80 7.61 20.41 -0.55
CA TYR A 80 6.48 19.77 0.13
C TYR A 80 5.54 20.78 0.80
N LYS A 81 5.06 21.74 0.03
CA LYS A 81 4.04 22.71 0.44
C LYS A 81 3.22 23.17 -0.76
N VAL A 82 1.98 23.54 -0.49
CA VAL A 82 1.09 24.23 -1.42
C VAL A 82 0.85 25.62 -0.87
N VAL A 83 0.98 26.63 -1.72
CA VAL A 83 0.65 28.02 -1.38
C VAL A 83 -0.67 28.33 -2.05
N VAL A 84 -1.68 28.62 -1.25
CA VAL A 84 -2.99 29.06 -1.73
C VAL A 84 -3.11 30.56 -1.56
N THR A 85 -3.70 31.21 -2.56
CA THR A 85 -4.05 32.63 -2.50
C THR A 85 -5.57 32.72 -2.39
N ILE A 86 -6.04 33.24 -1.27
CA ILE A 86 -7.45 33.42 -0.95
C ILE A 86 -7.79 34.88 -1.23
N ARG A 87 -8.77 35.11 -2.08
CA ARG A 87 -9.27 36.44 -2.42
C ARG A 87 -10.69 36.59 -1.89
N PRO A 88 -10.91 37.41 -0.86
CA PRO A 88 -12.26 37.76 -0.43
C PRO A 88 -13.12 38.24 -1.60
N ASN A 89 -14.41 37.88 -1.62
CA ASN A 89 -15.33 38.39 -2.62
C ASN A 89 -15.63 39.89 -2.41
N ASP A 90 -15.47 40.37 -1.17
CA ASP A 90 -15.47 41.78 -0.87
C ASP A 90 -14.15 42.42 -1.33
N ALA A 91 -14.21 43.23 -2.39
CA ALA A 91 -13.06 43.87 -3.00
C ALA A 91 -12.33 44.88 -2.09
N THR A 92 -12.89 45.20 -0.92
CA THR A 92 -12.24 46.07 0.08
C THR A 92 -11.23 45.32 0.95
N GLU A 93 -11.30 43.99 1.01
CA GLU A 93 -10.38 43.17 1.78
C GLU A 93 -9.19 42.69 0.92
N LEU A 94 -8.00 42.66 1.52
CA LEU A 94 -6.79 42.23 0.82
C LEU A 94 -6.75 40.70 0.65
N ALA A 95 -6.26 40.26 -0.51
CA ALA A 95 -5.95 38.85 -0.73
C ALA A 95 -4.88 38.37 0.26
N ARG A 96 -5.00 37.11 0.70
CA ARG A 96 -4.06 36.50 1.64
C ARG A 96 -3.49 35.20 1.11
N GLN A 97 -2.21 34.98 1.41
CA GLN A 97 -1.56 33.70 1.12
C GLN A 97 -1.56 32.82 2.36
N GLU A 98 -1.82 31.54 2.13
CA GLU A 98 -1.72 30.49 3.13
C GLU A 98 -0.80 29.38 2.64
N VAL A 99 0.06 28.90 3.54
CA VAL A 99 1.05 27.87 3.23
C VAL A 99 0.61 26.58 3.90
N ILE A 100 0.29 25.58 3.09
CA ILE A 100 -0.16 24.27 3.50
C ILE A 100 1.02 23.30 3.32
N PRO A 101 1.70 22.87 4.40
CA PRO A 101 2.75 21.86 4.31
C PRO A 101 2.13 20.51 3.93
N LEU A 102 2.75 19.81 2.99
CA LEU A 102 2.39 18.45 2.63
C LEU A 102 3.12 17.46 3.55
N PRO A 103 2.42 16.47 4.13
CA PRO A 103 3.08 15.42 4.89
C PRO A 103 3.91 14.51 3.97
N ILE A 104 5.00 13.97 4.49
CA ILE A 104 5.73 12.88 3.82
C ILE A 104 4.90 11.60 3.97
N CYS A 105 4.54 10.98 2.85
CA CYS A 105 3.65 9.82 2.81
C CYS A 105 4.40 8.58 2.34
N ASP A 106 5.44 8.18 3.09
CA ASP A 106 6.20 6.98 2.77
C ASP A 106 5.32 5.73 2.97
N PRO A 107 5.28 4.81 2.00
CA PRO A 107 4.49 3.60 2.13
C PRO A 107 5.06 2.71 3.23
N ILE A 108 4.18 2.20 4.08
CA ILE A 108 4.54 1.13 5.02
C ILE A 108 4.62 -0.17 4.21
N LEU A 109 5.84 -0.65 4.01
CA LEU A 109 6.08 -1.93 3.34
C LEU A 109 5.96 -3.08 4.35
N PRO A 110 5.32 -4.21 3.97
CA PRO A 110 5.30 -5.39 4.80
C PRO A 110 6.66 -6.09 4.80
N ASP A 111 6.92 -6.89 5.84
CA ASP A 111 8.04 -7.82 5.84
C ASP A 111 7.78 -8.96 4.84
N ALA A 112 8.85 -9.56 4.30
CA ALA A 112 8.71 -10.79 3.54
C ALA A 112 8.13 -11.91 4.45
N PRO A 113 7.33 -12.84 3.91
CA PRO A 113 6.60 -13.78 4.75
C PRO A 113 7.56 -14.84 5.29
N LEU A 114 7.26 -15.44 6.45
CA LEU A 114 7.91 -16.69 6.83
C LEU A 114 7.37 -17.80 5.91
N VAL A 115 8.23 -18.71 5.44
CA VAL A 115 7.83 -19.82 4.57
C VAL A 115 8.40 -21.15 5.06
N VAL A 116 7.59 -22.19 4.97
CA VAL A 116 7.99 -23.58 5.25
C VAL A 116 8.27 -24.30 3.93
N SER A 117 9.51 -24.76 3.77
CA SER A 117 9.93 -25.63 2.68
C SER A 117 9.45 -27.06 2.92
N GLN A 118 9.30 -27.83 1.84
CA GLN A 118 8.74 -29.18 1.89
C GLN A 118 9.63 -30.18 1.16
N SER A 119 9.48 -31.45 1.54
CA SER A 119 10.06 -32.59 0.82
C SER A 119 9.04 -33.71 0.70
N THR A 120 9.05 -34.41 -0.44
CA THR A 120 8.21 -35.59 -0.67
C THR A 120 8.96 -36.62 -1.51
N CYS A 121 8.38 -37.81 -1.60
CA CYS A 121 8.89 -38.90 -2.41
C CYS A 121 8.34 -38.84 -3.83
N GLU A 122 9.13 -39.30 -4.80
CA GLU A 122 8.62 -39.49 -6.16
C GLU A 122 7.41 -40.43 -6.16
N GLY A 123 6.35 -40.04 -6.87
CA GLY A 123 5.08 -40.78 -6.92
C GLY A 123 4.15 -40.58 -5.71
N GLN A 124 4.57 -39.85 -4.67
CA GLN A 124 3.67 -39.42 -3.59
C GLN A 124 3.05 -38.06 -3.91
N PRO A 125 1.90 -37.72 -3.29
CA PRO A 125 1.33 -36.39 -3.40
C PRO A 125 2.32 -35.29 -2.99
N ILE A 126 2.34 -34.19 -3.75
CA ILE A 126 3.18 -33.03 -3.45
C ILE A 126 2.51 -32.19 -2.36
N PRO A 127 3.17 -31.99 -1.19
CA PRO A 127 2.65 -31.12 -0.14
C PRO A 127 2.72 -29.64 -0.53
N PRO A 128 1.83 -28.78 -0.01
CA PRO A 128 1.89 -27.34 -0.25
C PRO A 128 3.07 -26.70 0.48
N LEU A 129 3.71 -25.74 -0.17
CA LEU A 129 4.53 -24.72 0.48
C LEU A 129 3.59 -23.77 1.23
N ILE A 130 3.89 -23.48 2.50
CA ILE A 130 3.02 -22.70 3.37
C ILE A 130 3.73 -21.42 3.79
N ALA A 131 3.09 -20.27 3.56
CA ALA A 131 3.58 -18.96 3.96
C ALA A 131 2.74 -18.34 5.09
N PHE A 132 3.39 -17.60 5.97
CA PHE A 132 2.81 -16.98 7.17
C PHE A 132 3.09 -15.46 7.14
N PRO A 133 2.24 -14.66 6.48
CA PRO A 133 2.28 -13.20 6.57
C PRO A 133 1.60 -12.70 7.86
N LYS A 134 1.63 -11.40 8.13
CA LYS A 134 0.91 -10.80 9.27
C LYS A 134 -0.56 -10.55 8.93
N ASP A 135 -1.34 -10.06 9.89
CA ASP A 135 -2.73 -9.66 9.65
C ASP A 135 -2.83 -8.57 8.58
N ASN A 136 -3.91 -8.64 7.78
CA ASN A 136 -4.19 -7.73 6.66
C ASN A 136 -3.14 -7.79 5.52
N GLU A 137 -2.47 -8.93 5.38
CA GLU A 137 -1.51 -9.22 4.32
C GLU A 137 -1.88 -10.53 3.60
N THR A 138 -1.36 -10.71 2.40
CA THR A 138 -1.50 -11.92 1.59
C THR A 138 -0.17 -12.23 0.91
N VAL A 139 -0.09 -13.36 0.21
CA VAL A 139 1.14 -13.82 -0.43
C VAL A 139 0.94 -14.06 -1.92
N ASP A 140 1.85 -13.52 -2.72
CA ASP A 140 1.97 -13.76 -4.15
C ASP A 140 3.24 -14.61 -4.40
N TRP A 141 3.12 -15.72 -5.14
CA TRP A 141 4.19 -16.71 -5.36
C TRP A 141 4.81 -16.58 -6.75
N TYR A 142 6.14 -16.73 -6.84
CA TYR A 142 6.91 -16.54 -8.07
C TYR A 142 7.98 -17.61 -8.29
N ASP A 143 8.44 -17.70 -9.54
CA ASP A 143 9.49 -18.63 -9.99
C ASP A 143 10.93 -18.12 -9.75
N LYS A 144 11.10 -16.83 -9.41
CA LYS A 144 12.40 -16.17 -9.25
C LYS A 144 12.44 -15.24 -8.02
N PRO A 145 13.63 -14.98 -7.45
CA PRO A 145 13.77 -14.08 -6.31
C PRO A 145 13.42 -12.62 -6.66
N THR A 146 13.64 -12.20 -7.90
CA THR A 146 13.31 -10.88 -8.45
C THR A 146 12.77 -11.04 -9.87
N GLY A 147 11.80 -10.20 -10.24
CA GLY A 147 11.10 -10.33 -11.53
C GLY A 147 10.37 -11.67 -11.66
N GLY A 148 10.49 -12.31 -12.82
CA GLY A 148 9.95 -13.66 -13.05
C GLY A 148 8.44 -13.71 -13.29
N THR A 149 7.91 -14.92 -13.28
CA THR A 149 6.50 -15.23 -13.55
C THR A 149 5.74 -15.34 -12.23
N LEU A 150 4.58 -14.69 -12.15
CA LEU A 150 3.63 -14.88 -11.06
C LEU A 150 2.98 -16.27 -11.22
N LEU A 151 3.26 -17.16 -10.27
CA LEU A 151 2.77 -18.54 -10.25
C LEU A 151 1.38 -18.62 -9.60
N ALA A 152 1.18 -17.85 -8.53
CA ALA A 152 -0.10 -17.75 -7.85
C ALA A 152 -0.22 -16.41 -7.10
N LYS A 153 -1.44 -15.87 -7.01
CA LYS A 153 -1.70 -14.56 -6.40
C LYS A 153 -2.65 -14.71 -5.21
N GLY A 154 -2.32 -14.06 -4.11
CA GLY A 154 -3.20 -13.95 -2.95
C GLY A 154 -3.49 -15.25 -2.21
N ILE A 155 -2.56 -16.22 -2.24
CA ILE A 155 -2.73 -17.53 -1.57
C ILE A 155 -1.60 -17.82 -0.60
N LEU A 156 -1.94 -18.37 0.57
CA LEU A 156 -0.97 -18.71 1.60
C LEU A 156 -0.35 -20.11 1.43
N GLN A 157 -1.02 -20.98 0.66
CA GLN A 157 -0.58 -22.34 0.39
C GLN A 157 -0.45 -22.52 -1.12
N TYR A 158 0.76 -22.83 -1.59
CA TYR A 158 1.04 -23.06 -3.00
C TYR A 158 1.54 -24.49 -3.20
N ILE A 159 0.90 -25.25 -4.09
CA ILE A 159 1.33 -26.60 -4.47
C ILE A 159 2.14 -26.49 -5.76
N PRO A 160 3.47 -26.68 -5.73
CA PRO A 160 4.27 -26.58 -6.93
C PRO A 160 4.15 -27.81 -7.82
N THR A 161 4.47 -27.66 -9.11
CA THR A 161 4.39 -28.75 -10.09
C THR A 161 5.64 -29.61 -10.12
N ASN A 162 6.81 -29.04 -9.80
CA ASN A 162 8.10 -29.71 -9.88
C ASN A 162 8.97 -29.40 -8.66
N SER A 163 9.95 -30.28 -8.38
CA SER A 163 11.00 -29.95 -7.42
C SER A 163 11.76 -28.70 -7.85
N GLY A 164 12.03 -27.80 -6.91
CA GLY A 164 12.66 -26.52 -7.23
C GLY A 164 12.55 -25.49 -6.11
N MET A 165 13.01 -24.28 -6.46
CA MET A 165 12.92 -23.09 -5.61
C MET A 165 11.75 -22.22 -6.07
N TYR A 166 10.98 -21.74 -5.10
CA TYR A 166 9.83 -20.87 -5.26
C TYR A 166 9.97 -19.70 -4.31
N TYR A 167 9.34 -18.57 -4.62
CA TYR A 167 9.59 -17.33 -3.91
C TYR A 167 8.27 -16.66 -3.51
N ALA A 168 8.09 -16.42 -2.22
CA ALA A 168 6.89 -15.81 -1.66
C ALA A 168 7.09 -14.31 -1.39
N GLU A 169 6.20 -13.48 -1.90
CA GLU A 169 6.17 -12.03 -1.71
C GLU A 169 4.95 -11.66 -0.85
N THR A 170 5.16 -10.94 0.25
CA THR A 170 4.03 -10.43 1.03
C THR A 170 3.45 -9.22 0.31
N ARG A 171 2.13 -9.11 0.28
CA ARG A 171 1.41 -7.92 -0.17
C ARG A 171 0.35 -7.52 0.83
N ARG A 172 0.33 -6.24 1.23
CA ARG A 172 -0.72 -5.68 2.07
C ARG A 172 -2.04 -5.59 1.31
N LEU A 173 -3.15 -5.92 1.97
CA LEU A 173 -4.48 -5.88 1.37
C LEU A 173 -5.06 -4.47 1.32
N ASP A 174 -4.65 -3.60 2.24
CA ASP A 174 -5.16 -2.24 2.37
C ASP A 174 -4.48 -1.22 1.45
N SER A 175 -3.19 -1.40 1.18
CA SER A 175 -2.39 -0.46 0.38
C SER A 175 -1.79 -1.04 -0.90
N GLY A 176 -1.89 -2.36 -1.09
CA GLY A 176 -1.22 -3.05 -2.19
C GLY A 176 0.32 -3.08 -2.09
N CYS A 177 0.92 -2.50 -1.04
CA CYS A 177 2.37 -2.49 -0.86
C CYS A 177 2.94 -3.89 -0.69
N LYS A 178 4.09 -4.13 -1.32
CA LYS A 178 4.78 -5.42 -1.34
C LYS A 178 6.05 -5.40 -0.52
N SER A 179 6.47 -6.57 -0.04
CA SER A 179 7.74 -6.71 0.66
C SER A 179 8.92 -6.35 -0.25
N LEU A 180 9.99 -5.82 0.35
CA LEU A 180 11.21 -5.41 -0.40
C LEU A 180 11.90 -6.57 -1.11
N GLY A 181 11.70 -7.79 -0.63
CA GLY A 181 12.22 -9.01 -1.22
C GLY A 181 11.25 -10.16 -1.03
N ARG A 182 11.62 -11.32 -1.58
CA ARG A 182 10.83 -12.54 -1.50
C ARG A 182 11.55 -13.58 -0.63
N THR A 183 10.77 -14.34 0.13
CA THR A 183 11.30 -15.45 0.92
C THR A 183 11.40 -16.70 0.05
N PRO A 184 12.57 -17.35 -0.01
CA PRO A 184 12.74 -18.59 -0.76
C PRO A 184 12.07 -19.77 -0.05
N ALA A 185 11.53 -20.68 -0.85
CA ALA A 185 10.86 -21.90 -0.42
C ALA A 185 11.26 -23.05 -1.35
N ARG A 186 11.76 -24.14 -0.78
CA ARG A 186 12.21 -25.30 -1.54
C ARG A 186 11.16 -26.40 -1.52
N LEU A 187 10.88 -26.98 -2.67
CA LEU A 187 10.27 -28.30 -2.79
C LEU A 187 11.32 -29.31 -3.24
N ASP A 188 11.58 -30.32 -2.42
CA ASP A 188 12.51 -31.41 -2.73
C ASP A 188 11.73 -32.70 -3.03
N ILE A 189 11.82 -33.22 -4.26
CA ILE A 189 11.21 -34.51 -4.62
C ILE A 189 12.32 -35.56 -4.66
N GLN A 190 12.32 -36.45 -3.67
CA GLN A 190 13.35 -37.46 -3.47
C GLN A 190 13.07 -38.70 -4.32
N ARG A 191 14.00 -39.02 -5.24
CA ARG A 191 13.90 -40.19 -6.12
C ARG A 191 14.53 -41.46 -5.53
N THR A 192 15.45 -41.33 -4.57
CA THR A 192 16.29 -42.45 -4.12
C THR A 192 16.05 -42.88 -2.67
N MET A 193 15.56 -41.99 -1.79
CA MET A 193 15.51 -42.24 -0.34
C MET A 193 14.12 -42.62 0.21
N CYS A 194 13.15 -42.87 -0.65
CA CYS A 194 11.83 -43.28 -0.20
C CYS A 194 11.72 -44.80 -0.22
N VAL A 195 12.09 -45.43 0.89
CA VAL A 195 11.92 -46.88 1.06
C VAL A 195 10.44 -47.21 0.91
N PRO A 196 10.04 -48.09 -0.02
CA PRO A 196 8.65 -48.48 -0.16
C PRO A 196 8.20 -49.23 1.11
N ILE A 197 7.18 -48.70 1.80
CA ILE A 197 6.51 -49.42 2.89
C ILE A 197 5.79 -50.62 2.28
N THR A 198 6.43 -51.78 2.32
CA THR A 198 5.82 -53.03 1.85
C THR A 198 4.97 -53.59 2.98
N VAL A 199 3.66 -53.34 2.94
CA VAL A 199 2.72 -54.01 3.86
C VAL A 199 2.58 -55.46 3.41
N LYS A 200 3.33 -56.37 4.02
CA LYS A 200 3.10 -57.80 3.83
C LYS A 200 1.73 -58.14 4.42
N LYS A 201 0.79 -58.54 3.57
CA LYS A 201 -0.48 -59.14 3.99
C LYS A 201 -0.15 -60.37 4.84
N VAL A 202 -0.37 -60.29 6.15
CA VAL A 202 -0.34 -61.46 7.03
C VAL A 202 -1.51 -62.33 6.62
N ARG A 203 -1.24 -63.52 6.04
CA ARG A 203 -2.29 -64.54 5.90
C ARG A 203 -2.56 -65.07 7.30
N GLN A 204 -3.80 -64.88 7.77
CA GLN A 204 -4.36 -65.63 8.88
C GLN A 204 -4.51 -67.10 8.47
#